data_AF-A0AAN4WHY2-F1
#
_entry.id   AF-A0AAN4WHY2-F1
#
_cell.length_a   1.000
_cell.length_b   1.000
_cell.length_c   1.000
_cell.angle_alpha   90.00
_cell.angle_beta   90.00
_cell.angle_gamma   90.00
#
_symmetry.space_group_name_H-M   'P 1'
#
loop_
_entity.id
_entity.type
_entity.pdbx_description
1 polymer ?
#
loop_
_entity_poly.entity_id
_entity_poly.type
_entity_poly.pdbx_seq_one_letter_code
_entity_poly.pdbx_strand_id
1 'polypeptide(L)'
;MDEQKTLTLDFIKSLMEPAYTLIWTDYNDNLDNHCGLIQKCLDSKSREHLWEKADEWYSDAEWEAVREIIAKLKEECAVFHDFDGEAVDDFFDEYEDEIRDEIYSRNDSDVVKELVRHTDDIPIRVEMLSNYDCINSNWFESQGGYRYEESYFGDMVDSLNLNPARVKKILTEHGYRAYGRFPNRKNRNGKEQVSYEQFYEELINSCCGANLLTYIGRVSLKELYEADFSLKEVIIPKGNCCGLFSSTYGGGSLLEMELKRDVKLKLEVKDYHGFRFRLDDERSKYDCSVRHVYGVDDSFFGDAVRIVS
;
A
#
# COMPACT_ATOMS: atom_id res chain seq x y z
N MET A 1 15.99 -48.81 38.86
CA MET A 1 14.67 -48.58 39.45
C MET A 1 13.94 -47.88 38.35
N ASP A 2 13.32 -48.65 37.46
CA ASP A 2 12.61 -48.08 36.32
C ASP A 2 11.42 -47.32 36.91
N GLU A 3 11.50 -45.99 36.86
CA GLU A 3 10.31 -45.16 37.02
C GLU A 3 9.32 -45.67 35.98
N GLN A 4 8.24 -46.27 36.46
CA GLN A 4 7.10 -46.63 35.64
C GLN A 4 6.61 -45.30 35.05
N LYS A 5 7.02 -45.02 33.81
CA LYS A 5 6.60 -43.80 33.12
C LYS A 5 5.08 -43.87 33.03
N THR A 6 4.40 -42.98 33.73
CA THR A 6 2.96 -42.80 33.61
C THR A 6 2.72 -41.78 32.52
N LEU A 7 1.81 -42.10 31.59
CA LEU A 7 1.36 -41.17 30.58
C LEU A 7 0.70 -39.98 31.30
N THR A 8 1.32 -38.81 31.19
CA THR A 8 0.90 -37.57 31.87
C THR A 8 1.18 -36.39 30.95
N LEU A 9 0.45 -35.28 31.12
CA LEU A 9 0.67 -34.07 30.32
C LEU A 9 2.11 -33.58 30.42
N ASP A 10 2.70 -33.56 31.62
CA ASP A 10 4.10 -33.14 31.82
C ASP A 10 5.09 -34.03 31.05
N PHE A 11 4.81 -35.33 30.98
CA PHE A 11 5.61 -36.25 30.19
C PHE A 11 5.50 -35.92 28.69
N ILE A 12 4.29 -35.75 28.14
CA ILE A 12 4.11 -35.37 26.73
C ILE A 12 4.79 -34.02 26.42
N LYS A 13 4.63 -33.02 27.30
CA LYS A 13 5.29 -31.71 27.16
C LYS A 13 6.81 -31.80 27.16
N SER A 14 7.38 -32.82 27.80
CA SER A 14 8.83 -33.07 27.83
C SER A 14 9.37 -33.71 26.56
N LEU A 15 8.51 -34.37 25.77
CA LEU A 15 8.85 -34.92 24.45
C LEU A 15 8.73 -33.87 23.33
N MET A 16 7.90 -32.85 23.54
CA MET A 16 7.70 -31.78 22.57
C MET A 16 8.97 -30.92 22.39
N GLU A 17 9.21 -30.51 21.14
CA GLU A 17 10.27 -29.57 20.77
C GLU A 17 10.04 -28.19 21.43
N PRO A 18 11.10 -27.41 21.67
CA PRO A 18 10.98 -26.10 22.32
C PRO A 18 10.26 -25.05 21.45
N ALA A 19 10.27 -25.22 20.13
CA ALA A 19 9.58 -24.36 19.17
C ALA A 19 9.14 -25.18 17.95
N TYR A 20 7.99 -24.82 17.38
CA TYR A 20 7.45 -25.41 16.15
C TYR A 20 7.20 -24.33 15.10
N THR A 21 7.81 -24.49 13.92
CA THR A 21 7.42 -23.70 12.74
C THR A 21 6.27 -24.43 12.05
N LEU A 22 5.04 -24.07 12.41
CA LEU A 22 3.84 -24.74 11.87
C LEU A 22 3.61 -24.44 10.40
N ILE A 23 3.95 -23.22 9.97
CA ILE A 23 3.80 -22.77 8.59
C ILE A 23 5.15 -22.29 8.07
N TRP A 24 5.59 -22.87 6.97
CA TRP A 24 6.79 -22.42 6.27
C TRP A 24 6.40 -21.49 5.13
N THR A 25 6.92 -20.27 5.16
CA THR A 25 6.75 -19.28 4.08
C THR A 25 8.11 -18.99 3.46
N ASP A 26 8.16 -18.93 2.13
CA ASP A 26 9.37 -18.57 1.40
C ASP A 26 9.20 -17.27 0.62
N TYR A 27 10.23 -16.92 -0.15
CA TYR A 27 10.27 -15.67 -0.91
C TYR A 27 9.21 -15.60 -2.03
N ASN A 28 8.60 -16.72 -2.42
CA ASN A 28 7.49 -16.76 -3.36
C ASN A 28 6.14 -16.48 -2.67
N ASP A 29 6.07 -16.64 -1.35
CA ASP A 29 4.92 -16.24 -0.54
C ASP A 29 4.98 -14.73 -0.29
N ASN A 30 4.29 -13.96 -1.13
CA ASN A 30 4.26 -12.51 -1.06
C ASN A 30 2.87 -11.93 -1.40
N LEU A 31 2.73 -10.60 -1.28
CA LEU A 31 1.47 -9.88 -1.49
C LEU A 31 1.46 -9.05 -2.79
N ASP A 32 2.39 -9.28 -3.72
CA ASP A 32 2.52 -8.49 -4.95
C ASP A 32 1.22 -8.49 -5.77
N ASN A 33 0.55 -9.64 -5.78
CA ASN A 33 -0.70 -9.87 -6.51
C ASN A 33 -1.97 -9.50 -5.71
N HIS A 34 -1.80 -8.95 -4.50
CA HIS A 34 -2.84 -8.71 -3.51
C HIS A 34 -2.99 -7.22 -3.17
N CYS A 35 -2.62 -6.30 -4.08
CA CYS A 35 -2.79 -4.86 -3.89
C CYS A 35 -4.20 -4.46 -3.44
N GLY A 36 -5.25 -5.09 -3.97
CA GLY A 36 -6.63 -4.84 -3.53
C GLY A 36 -6.89 -5.20 -2.05
N LEU A 37 -6.19 -6.18 -1.48
CA LEU A 37 -6.24 -6.51 -0.05
C LEU A 37 -5.55 -5.41 0.78
N ILE A 38 -4.39 -4.96 0.33
CA ILE A 38 -3.62 -3.90 0.98
C ILE A 38 -4.39 -2.57 0.95
N GLN A 39 -5.06 -2.26 -0.17
CA GLN A 39 -5.92 -1.08 -0.27
C GLN A 39 -7.10 -1.15 0.71
N LYS A 40 -7.69 -2.32 0.96
CA LYS A 40 -8.72 -2.47 2.00
C LYS A 40 -8.18 -2.14 3.39
N CYS A 41 -6.94 -2.54 3.69
CA CYS A 41 -6.29 -2.21 4.96
C CYS A 41 -6.06 -0.69 5.10
N LEU A 42 -5.68 -0.02 4.01
CA LEU A 42 -5.56 1.45 3.97
C LEU A 42 -6.93 2.14 4.17
N ASP A 43 -7.98 1.62 3.54
CA ASP A 43 -9.33 2.19 3.63
C ASP A 43 -9.94 1.99 5.02
N SER A 44 -9.71 0.83 5.66
CA SER A 44 -10.17 0.52 7.02
C SER A 44 -9.24 1.04 8.12
N LYS A 45 -8.01 1.44 7.78
CA LYS A 45 -6.94 1.81 8.72
C LYS A 45 -6.68 0.71 9.75
N SER A 46 -6.59 -0.53 9.27
CA SER A 46 -6.48 -1.73 10.11
C SER A 46 -5.72 -2.82 9.38
N ARG A 47 -4.94 -3.61 10.13
CA ARG A 47 -4.26 -4.83 9.65
C ARG A 47 -5.18 -6.04 9.59
N GLU A 48 -6.41 -5.95 10.13
CA GLU A 48 -7.31 -7.09 10.31
C GLU A 48 -7.54 -7.86 9.01
N HIS A 49 -7.74 -7.17 7.88
CA HIS A 49 -7.96 -7.86 6.61
C HIS A 49 -6.76 -8.71 6.15
N LEU A 50 -5.52 -8.32 6.48
CA LEU A 50 -4.35 -9.16 6.20
C LEU A 50 -4.34 -10.40 7.10
N TRP A 51 -4.67 -10.24 8.38
CA TRP A 51 -4.76 -11.36 9.32
C TRP A 51 -5.87 -12.35 8.92
N GLU A 52 -7.07 -11.86 8.63
CA GLU A 52 -8.20 -12.66 8.16
C GLU A 52 -7.86 -13.47 6.91
N LYS A 53 -7.13 -12.86 5.96
CA LYS A 53 -6.74 -13.55 4.73
C LYS A 53 -5.58 -14.52 4.90
N ALA A 54 -4.61 -14.20 5.76
CA ALA A 54 -3.56 -15.15 6.09
C ALA A 54 -4.12 -16.38 6.82
N ASP A 55 -5.06 -16.19 7.75
CA ASP A 55 -5.77 -17.28 8.41
C ASP A 55 -6.50 -18.16 7.37
N GLU A 56 -7.28 -17.56 6.47
CA GLU A 56 -7.97 -18.29 5.40
C GLU A 56 -7.02 -19.09 4.47
N TRP A 57 -5.82 -18.58 4.20
CA TRP A 57 -4.87 -19.24 3.29
C TRP A 57 -4.09 -20.36 3.94
N TYR A 58 -3.79 -20.24 5.24
CA TYR A 58 -2.85 -21.14 5.90
C TYR A 58 -3.47 -21.98 7.03
N SER A 59 -4.74 -21.79 7.39
CA SER A 59 -5.41 -22.56 8.46
C SER A 59 -5.35 -24.07 8.24
N ASP A 60 -5.55 -24.52 6.99
CA ASP A 60 -5.54 -25.95 6.65
C ASP A 60 -4.12 -26.52 6.79
N ALA A 61 -3.11 -25.77 6.34
CA ALA A 61 -1.70 -26.18 6.45
C ALA A 61 -1.24 -26.22 7.90
N GLU A 62 -1.63 -25.23 8.71
CA GLU A 62 -1.35 -25.20 10.14
C GLU A 62 -2.00 -26.40 10.85
N TRP A 63 -3.25 -26.69 10.52
CA TRP A 63 -3.98 -27.81 11.10
C TRP A 63 -3.36 -29.16 10.75
N GLU A 64 -2.92 -29.37 9.50
CA GLU A 64 -2.20 -30.58 9.11
C GLU A 64 -0.84 -30.69 9.82
N ALA A 65 -0.10 -29.58 9.98
CA ALA A 65 1.16 -29.57 10.70
C ALA A 65 0.99 -29.99 12.17
N VAL A 66 -0.03 -29.45 12.85
CA VAL A 66 -0.36 -29.85 14.23
C VAL A 66 -0.75 -31.33 14.30
N ARG A 67 -1.54 -31.82 13.35
CA ARG A 67 -1.90 -33.24 13.27
C ARG A 67 -0.69 -34.15 13.08
N GLU A 68 0.25 -33.77 12.22
CA GLU A 68 1.49 -34.53 12.03
C GLU A 68 2.36 -34.55 13.29
N ILE A 69 2.44 -33.43 14.02
CA ILE A 69 3.16 -33.37 15.31
C ILE A 69 2.50 -34.32 16.32
N ILE A 70 1.18 -34.28 16.45
CA ILE A 70 0.43 -35.18 17.34
C ILE A 70 0.65 -36.64 16.95
N ALA A 71 0.59 -36.97 15.66
CA ALA A 71 0.83 -38.33 15.18
C ALA A 71 2.24 -38.83 15.52
N LYS A 72 3.27 -37.97 15.38
CA LYS A 72 4.65 -38.29 15.78
C LYS A 72 4.78 -38.50 17.29
N LEU A 73 4.12 -37.67 18.10
CA LEU A 73 4.12 -37.83 19.56
C LEU A 73 3.43 -39.13 20.00
N LYS A 74 2.31 -39.50 19.37
CA LYS A 74 1.64 -40.80 19.57
C LYS A 74 2.56 -41.97 19.21
N GLU A 75 3.21 -41.90 18.05
CA GLU A 75 4.19 -42.90 17.62
C GLU A 75 5.37 -43.01 18.59
N GLU A 76 5.88 -41.87 19.08
CA GLU A 76 6.99 -41.84 20.05
C GLU A 76 6.61 -42.53 21.38
N CYS A 77 5.40 -42.27 21.87
CA CYS A 77 4.87 -42.92 23.07
C CYS A 77 4.70 -44.44 22.88
N ALA A 78 4.09 -44.87 21.78
CA ALA A 78 3.82 -46.28 21.53
C ALA A 78 5.10 -47.09 21.22
N VAL A 79 6.01 -46.55 20.40
CA VAL A 79 7.18 -47.29 19.88
C VAL A 79 8.40 -47.17 20.78
N PHE A 80 8.71 -45.97 21.28
CA PHE A 80 9.96 -45.72 22.02
C PHE A 80 9.77 -45.78 23.54
N HIS A 81 8.53 -45.72 24.02
CA HIS A 81 8.21 -45.77 25.44
C HIS A 81 7.32 -46.94 25.84
N ASP A 82 7.01 -47.85 24.90
CA ASP A 82 6.33 -49.14 25.14
C ASP A 82 4.96 -48.98 25.83
N PHE A 83 4.29 -47.85 25.61
CA PHE A 83 2.93 -47.64 26.05
C PHE A 83 1.95 -48.41 25.18
N ASP A 84 0.86 -48.88 25.78
CA ASP A 84 -0.23 -49.51 25.04
C ASP A 84 -0.88 -48.50 24.09
N GLY A 85 -1.03 -48.88 22.82
CA GLY A 85 -1.51 -47.97 21.77
C GLY A 85 -2.93 -47.47 22.01
N GLU A 86 -3.81 -48.30 22.56
CA GLU A 86 -5.19 -47.92 22.89
C GLU A 86 -5.19 -46.91 24.05
N ALA A 87 -4.35 -47.13 25.07
CA ALA A 87 -4.17 -46.17 26.16
C ALA A 87 -3.55 -44.83 25.73
N VAL A 88 -2.65 -44.84 24.73
CA VAL A 88 -2.09 -43.61 24.14
C VAL A 88 -3.17 -42.86 23.36
N ASP A 89 -3.94 -43.56 22.53
CA ASP A 89 -5.02 -42.93 21.77
C ASP A 89 -6.09 -42.33 22.69
N ASP A 90 -6.57 -43.08 23.69
CA ASP A 90 -7.55 -42.59 24.67
C ASP A 90 -7.06 -41.32 25.41
N PHE A 91 -5.78 -41.28 25.78
CA PHE A 91 -5.22 -40.12 26.48
C PHE A 91 -5.11 -38.89 25.58
N PHE A 92 -4.64 -39.04 24.34
CA PHE A 92 -4.54 -37.92 23.42
C PHE A 92 -5.92 -37.40 23.00
N ASP A 93 -6.94 -38.26 22.97
CA ASP A 93 -8.32 -37.86 22.71
C ASP A 93 -8.94 -37.16 23.96
N GLU A 94 -8.58 -37.56 25.18
CA GLU A 94 -9.00 -36.89 26.42
C GLU A 94 -8.37 -35.50 26.59
N TYR A 95 -7.09 -35.36 26.24
CA TYR A 95 -6.30 -34.13 26.40
C TYR A 95 -5.97 -33.43 25.07
N GLU A 96 -6.80 -33.61 24.05
CA GLU A 96 -6.55 -33.08 22.70
C GLU A 96 -6.33 -31.56 22.74
N ASP A 97 -7.22 -30.84 23.42
CA ASP A 97 -7.20 -29.38 23.50
C ASP A 97 -5.91 -28.89 24.20
N GLU A 98 -5.53 -29.47 25.34
CA GLU A 98 -4.32 -29.06 26.07
C GLU A 98 -3.02 -29.33 25.30
N ILE A 99 -2.98 -30.43 24.56
CA ILE A 99 -1.81 -30.80 23.73
C ILE A 99 -1.71 -29.83 22.55
N ARG A 100 -2.83 -29.51 21.90
CA ARG A 100 -2.87 -28.54 20.79
C ARG A 100 -2.52 -27.14 21.26
N ASP A 101 -3.09 -26.69 22.38
CA ASP A 101 -2.78 -25.38 22.98
C ASP A 101 -1.29 -25.26 23.30
N GLU A 102 -0.65 -26.32 23.81
CA GLU A 102 0.79 -26.33 24.05
C GLU A 102 1.57 -26.21 22.73
N ILE A 103 1.20 -26.94 21.68
CA ILE A 103 1.85 -26.83 20.35
C ILE A 103 1.73 -25.41 19.80
N TYR A 104 0.52 -24.82 19.84
CA TYR A 104 0.29 -23.43 19.41
C TYR A 104 1.07 -22.42 20.25
N SER A 105 1.21 -22.65 21.57
CA SER A 105 2.01 -21.76 22.44
C SER A 105 3.50 -21.76 22.09
N ARG A 106 3.98 -22.80 21.41
CA ARG A 106 5.35 -22.96 20.93
C ARG A 106 5.49 -22.63 19.43
N ASN A 107 4.42 -22.14 18.78
CA ASN A 107 4.45 -21.75 17.38
C ASN A 107 5.30 -20.47 17.20
N ASP A 108 6.33 -20.54 16.38
CA ASP A 108 7.20 -19.41 16.06
C ASP A 108 6.96 -18.81 14.66
N SER A 109 5.98 -19.34 13.92
CA SER A 109 5.62 -18.81 12.61
C SER A 109 4.83 -17.50 12.72
N ASP A 110 5.22 -16.51 11.92
CA ASP A 110 4.51 -15.23 11.75
C ASP A 110 4.31 -14.98 10.26
N VAL A 111 3.29 -15.65 9.72
CA VAL A 111 2.98 -15.67 8.28
C VAL A 111 2.78 -14.26 7.75
N VAL A 112 1.98 -13.43 8.42
CA VAL A 112 1.68 -12.07 7.95
C VAL A 112 2.96 -11.24 7.88
N LYS A 113 3.82 -11.33 8.89
CA LYS A 113 5.09 -10.59 8.89
C LYS A 113 6.06 -11.08 7.82
N GLU A 114 6.12 -12.38 7.56
CA GLU A 114 6.97 -12.92 6.49
C GLU A 114 6.42 -12.55 5.10
N LEU A 115 5.10 -12.65 4.86
CA LEU A 115 4.46 -12.16 3.64
C LEU A 115 4.77 -10.67 3.38
N VAL A 116 4.66 -9.84 4.42
CA VAL A 116 5.00 -8.41 4.35
C VAL A 116 6.48 -8.20 4.06
N ARG A 117 7.37 -9.03 4.61
CA ARG A 117 8.81 -8.95 4.40
C ARG A 117 9.22 -9.34 2.97
N HIS A 118 8.50 -10.28 2.36
CA HIS A 118 8.79 -10.78 1.02
C HIS A 118 8.08 -9.99 -0.09
N THR A 119 7.27 -9.00 0.26
CA THR A 119 6.61 -8.11 -0.70
C THR A 119 7.50 -6.93 -1.03
N ASP A 120 7.69 -6.66 -2.32
CA ASP A 120 8.48 -5.54 -2.80
C ASP A 120 7.80 -4.18 -2.53
N ASP A 121 8.54 -3.09 -2.75
CA ASP A 121 7.96 -1.75 -2.65
C ASP A 121 6.84 -1.57 -3.69
N ILE A 122 5.68 -1.12 -3.22
CA ILE A 122 4.45 -1.07 -4.01
C ILE A 122 4.33 0.29 -4.68
N PRO A 123 4.07 0.35 -5.99
CA PRO A 123 3.70 1.60 -6.68
C PRO A 123 2.49 2.29 -6.07
N ILE A 124 2.59 3.61 -5.88
CA ILE A 124 1.52 4.42 -5.30
C ILE A 124 1.22 5.66 -6.13
N ARG A 125 0.03 6.21 -5.86
CA ARG A 125 -0.44 7.50 -6.34
C ARG A 125 -0.94 8.33 -5.16
N VAL A 126 -0.52 9.59 -5.11
CA VAL A 126 -1.10 10.59 -4.21
C VAL A 126 -1.83 11.62 -5.04
N GLU A 127 -3.15 11.64 -4.92
CA GLU A 127 -4.03 12.35 -5.85
C GLU A 127 -4.64 13.58 -5.17
N MET A 128 -4.52 14.74 -5.83
CA MET A 128 -5.10 16.00 -5.37
C MET A 128 -6.58 16.06 -5.73
N LEU A 129 -7.43 16.11 -4.70
CA LEU A 129 -8.85 16.37 -4.81
C LEU A 129 -9.14 17.85 -4.58
N SER A 130 -10.18 18.34 -5.23
CA SER A 130 -10.69 19.70 -5.06
C SER A 130 -12.22 19.67 -5.07
N ASN A 131 -12.83 20.66 -4.42
CA ASN A 131 -14.26 20.91 -4.44
C ASN A 131 -14.75 21.55 -5.76
N TYR A 132 -13.83 21.89 -6.67
CA TYR A 132 -14.13 22.29 -8.04
C TYR A 132 -14.16 21.09 -8.98
N ASP A 133 -14.90 21.22 -10.08
CA ASP A 133 -15.03 20.16 -11.08
C ASP A 133 -13.65 19.74 -11.60
N CYS A 134 -13.34 18.45 -11.46
CA CYS A 134 -12.08 17.84 -11.88
C CYS A 134 -12.08 17.43 -13.36
N ILE A 135 -13.10 17.84 -14.14
CA ILE A 135 -13.06 17.85 -15.61
C ILE A 135 -12.06 18.91 -16.08
N ASN A 136 -10.78 18.64 -15.78
CA ASN A 136 -9.62 19.45 -16.06
C ASN A 136 -8.82 18.77 -17.18
N SER A 137 -8.66 19.49 -18.29
CA SER A 137 -7.72 19.16 -19.37
C SER A 137 -7.32 20.44 -20.09
N ASN A 138 -6.12 20.47 -20.67
CA ASN A 138 -5.75 21.62 -21.49
C ASN A 138 -6.71 21.81 -22.67
N TRP A 139 -7.26 20.74 -23.24
CA TRP A 139 -8.26 20.85 -24.31
C TRP A 139 -9.51 21.63 -23.88
N PHE A 140 -10.01 21.37 -22.68
CA PHE A 140 -11.20 22.05 -22.14
C PHE A 140 -10.88 23.48 -21.69
N GLU A 141 -9.82 23.62 -20.89
CA GLU A 141 -9.39 24.90 -20.31
C GLU A 141 -8.93 25.89 -21.38
N SER A 142 -8.30 25.43 -22.48
CA SER A 142 -7.85 26.33 -23.56
C SER A 142 -8.99 26.93 -24.37
N GLN A 143 -10.14 26.26 -24.47
CA GLN A 143 -11.33 26.79 -25.14
C GLN A 143 -12.03 27.84 -24.29
N GLY A 144 -12.24 27.51 -23.00
CA GLY A 144 -12.90 28.38 -22.03
C GLY A 144 -12.00 29.48 -21.46
N GLY A 145 -10.68 29.32 -21.60
CA GLY A 145 -9.59 30.08 -21.00
C GLY A 145 -9.37 29.79 -19.53
N TYR A 146 -8.10 29.70 -19.14
CA TYR A 146 -7.66 29.37 -17.79
C TYR A 146 -8.13 30.40 -16.76
N ARG A 147 -8.60 29.92 -15.61
CA ARG A 147 -8.91 30.74 -14.44
C ARG A 147 -8.14 30.23 -13.23
N TYR A 148 -7.60 31.13 -12.41
CA TYR A 148 -6.91 30.79 -11.16
C TYR A 148 -7.84 30.82 -9.95
N GLU A 149 -8.72 31.82 -9.84
CA GLU A 149 -9.65 31.90 -8.72
C GLU A 149 -10.81 30.93 -8.92
N GLU A 150 -11.20 30.24 -7.86
CA GLU A 150 -12.36 29.34 -7.83
C GLU A 150 -12.32 28.25 -8.92
N SER A 151 -11.20 27.55 -9.04
CA SER A 151 -11.00 26.51 -10.05
C SER A 151 -10.05 25.41 -9.58
N TYR A 152 -10.23 24.21 -10.15
CA TYR A 152 -9.29 23.10 -9.98
C TYR A 152 -7.86 23.49 -10.40
N PHE A 153 -7.74 24.20 -11.53
CA PHE A 153 -6.46 24.72 -12.02
C PHE A 153 -5.76 25.61 -11.00
N GLY A 154 -6.52 26.44 -10.28
CA GLY A 154 -6.02 27.28 -9.20
C GLY A 154 -5.43 26.47 -8.04
N ASP A 155 -6.16 25.45 -7.60
CA ASP A 155 -5.74 24.55 -6.52
C ASP A 155 -4.48 23.76 -6.92
N MET A 156 -4.38 23.34 -8.19
CA MET A 156 -3.19 22.69 -8.73
C MET A 156 -1.98 23.64 -8.73
N VAL A 157 -2.15 24.88 -9.17
CA VAL A 157 -1.10 25.93 -9.12
C VAL A 157 -0.66 26.19 -7.67
N ASP A 158 -1.59 26.16 -6.73
CA ASP A 158 -1.30 26.34 -5.31
C ASP A 158 -0.58 25.13 -4.70
N SER A 159 -1.01 23.92 -5.03
CA SER A 159 -0.40 22.66 -4.58
C SER A 159 1.04 22.51 -5.04
N LEU A 160 1.34 22.83 -6.30
CA LEU A 160 2.70 22.84 -6.86
C LEU A 160 3.54 24.03 -6.38
N ASN A 161 2.96 24.90 -5.55
CA ASN A 161 3.56 26.13 -5.04
C ASN A 161 4.08 27.05 -6.16
N LEU A 162 3.38 27.09 -7.30
CA LEU A 162 3.73 27.95 -8.42
C LEU A 162 3.25 29.38 -8.15
N ASN A 163 3.97 30.38 -8.68
CA ASN A 163 3.50 31.77 -8.70
C ASN A 163 2.44 31.98 -9.81
N PRO A 164 1.18 32.30 -9.47
CA PRO A 164 0.11 32.42 -10.46
C PRO A 164 0.40 33.46 -11.56
N ALA A 165 1.04 34.58 -11.23
CA ALA A 165 1.37 35.60 -12.23
C ALA A 165 2.36 35.08 -13.30
N ARG A 166 3.29 34.19 -12.92
CA ARG A 166 4.23 33.56 -13.85
C ARG A 166 3.54 32.48 -14.68
N VAL A 167 2.63 31.72 -14.09
CA VAL A 167 1.77 30.77 -14.81
C VAL A 167 0.95 31.50 -15.88
N LYS A 168 0.27 32.59 -15.51
CA LYS A 168 -0.48 33.42 -16.47
C LYS A 168 0.39 33.88 -17.63
N LYS A 169 1.60 34.37 -17.33
CA LYS A 169 2.54 34.84 -18.36
C LYS A 169 2.81 33.75 -19.39
N ILE A 170 3.18 32.55 -18.95
CA ILE A 170 3.48 31.41 -19.84
C ILE A 170 2.27 31.00 -20.67
N LEU A 171 1.09 30.90 -20.05
CA LEU A 171 -0.15 30.60 -20.78
C LEU A 171 -0.42 31.64 -21.88
N THR A 172 -0.30 32.93 -21.56
CA THR A 172 -0.55 34.00 -22.54
C THR A 172 0.51 34.09 -23.63
N GLU A 173 1.78 33.79 -23.32
CA GLU A 173 2.87 33.72 -24.31
C GLU A 173 2.65 32.60 -25.32
N HIS A 174 1.98 31.51 -24.91
CA HIS A 174 1.57 30.41 -25.78
C HIS A 174 0.16 30.59 -26.39
N GLY A 175 -0.43 31.78 -26.28
CA GLY A 175 -1.69 32.13 -26.94
C GLY A 175 -2.97 31.72 -26.22
N TYR A 176 -2.88 31.19 -25.00
CA TYR A 176 -4.06 30.83 -24.22
C TYR A 176 -4.68 32.05 -23.53
N ARG A 177 -6.02 32.08 -23.47
CA ARG A 177 -6.75 33.09 -22.71
C ARG A 177 -6.65 32.76 -21.21
N ALA A 178 -6.45 33.78 -20.39
CA ALA A 178 -6.43 33.66 -18.94
C ALA A 178 -7.32 34.75 -18.30
N TYR A 179 -8.39 34.32 -17.64
CA TYR A 179 -9.44 35.18 -17.09
C TYR A 179 -9.31 35.40 -15.59
N GLY A 180 -9.77 36.56 -15.12
CA GLY A 180 -9.73 36.91 -13.71
C GLY A 180 -8.32 37.25 -13.21
N ARG A 181 -8.15 37.22 -11.88
CA ARG A 181 -6.93 37.67 -11.21
C ARG A 181 -5.94 36.52 -11.03
N PHE A 182 -4.69 36.77 -11.42
CA PHE A 182 -3.56 35.88 -11.13
C PHE A 182 -2.58 36.68 -10.26
N PRO A 183 -2.67 36.56 -8.92
CA PRO A 183 -1.88 37.38 -8.02
C PRO A 183 -0.39 37.03 -8.13
N ASN A 184 0.47 38.04 -8.04
CA ASN A 184 1.92 37.83 -7.99
C ASN A 184 2.36 37.44 -6.58
N ARG A 185 2.51 36.13 -6.33
CA ARG A 185 2.96 35.58 -5.05
C ARG A 185 4.49 35.45 -5.01
N LYS A 186 5.19 36.57 -4.85
CA LYS A 186 6.67 36.63 -4.86
C LYS A 186 7.35 35.72 -3.84
N ASN A 187 6.69 35.45 -2.71
CA ASN A 187 7.17 34.54 -1.66
C ASN A 187 7.31 33.08 -2.12
N ARG A 188 6.67 32.70 -3.25
CA ARG A 188 6.79 31.38 -3.87
C ARG A 188 7.95 31.25 -4.86
N ASN A 189 8.52 32.37 -5.31
CA ASN A 189 9.60 32.33 -6.31
C ASN A 189 10.84 31.62 -5.74
N GLY A 190 11.36 30.64 -6.46
CA GLY A 190 12.43 29.74 -6.00
C GLY A 190 11.96 28.64 -5.06
N LYS A 191 10.66 28.61 -4.72
CA LYS A 191 10.02 27.62 -3.86
C LYS A 191 9.07 26.67 -4.60
N GLU A 192 9.02 26.75 -5.92
CA GLU A 192 8.18 25.92 -6.77
C GLU A 192 8.59 24.44 -6.66
N GLN A 193 7.61 23.55 -6.71
CA GLN A 193 7.87 22.10 -6.70
C GLN A 193 8.39 21.60 -8.05
N VAL A 194 7.91 22.18 -9.15
CA VAL A 194 8.24 21.77 -10.52
C VAL A 194 8.73 22.96 -11.34
N SER A 195 9.30 22.73 -12.53
CA SER A 195 9.58 23.82 -13.47
C SER A 195 8.30 24.35 -14.10
N TYR A 196 8.33 25.59 -14.56
CA TYR A 196 7.16 26.14 -15.24
C TYR A 196 7.00 25.56 -16.64
N GLU A 197 8.12 25.20 -17.25
CA GLU A 197 8.22 24.58 -18.56
C GLU A 197 7.60 23.17 -18.52
N GLN A 198 8.02 22.30 -17.59
CA GLN A 198 7.39 20.99 -17.40
C GLN A 198 5.91 21.11 -17.02
N PHE A 199 5.54 22.08 -16.19
CA PHE A 199 4.12 22.31 -15.87
C PHE A 199 3.30 22.63 -17.12
N TYR A 200 3.83 23.45 -18.02
CA TYR A 200 3.17 23.77 -19.29
C TYR A 200 3.11 22.56 -20.22
N GLU A 201 4.22 21.83 -20.37
CA GLU A 201 4.30 20.61 -21.20
C GLU A 201 3.30 19.55 -20.72
N GLU A 202 3.21 19.35 -19.40
CA GLU A 202 2.28 18.41 -18.79
C GLU A 202 0.82 18.79 -19.06
N LEU A 203 0.47 20.08 -18.99
CA LEU A 203 -0.85 20.56 -19.37
C LEU A 203 -1.17 20.19 -20.82
N ILE A 204 -0.29 20.52 -21.77
CA ILE A 204 -0.59 20.31 -23.21
C ILE A 204 -0.61 18.83 -23.59
N ASN A 205 0.14 17.99 -22.87
CA ASN A 205 0.18 16.53 -23.08
C ASN A 205 -1.03 15.81 -22.48
N SER A 206 -1.85 16.48 -21.67
CA SER A 206 -3.08 15.93 -21.10
C SER A 206 -4.09 15.55 -22.18
N CYS A 207 -4.21 14.25 -22.46
CA CYS A 207 -5.11 13.73 -23.50
C CYS A 207 -6.50 13.33 -22.98
N CYS A 208 -6.67 13.20 -21.67
CA CYS A 208 -7.95 12.87 -21.03
C CYS A 208 -8.62 14.12 -20.42
N GLY A 209 -9.94 14.08 -20.20
CA GLY A 209 -10.75 15.22 -19.78
C GLY A 209 -10.87 15.44 -18.28
N ALA A 210 -10.75 14.39 -17.47
CA ALA A 210 -10.98 14.46 -16.02
C ALA A 210 -9.75 14.00 -15.23
N ASN A 211 -8.70 14.82 -15.26
CA ASN A 211 -7.43 14.48 -14.63
C ASN A 211 -7.29 15.10 -13.25
N LEU A 212 -6.58 14.37 -12.39
CA LEU A 212 -6.12 14.85 -11.12
C LEU A 212 -4.61 15.07 -11.17
N LEU A 213 -4.13 16.12 -10.50
CA LEU A 213 -2.73 16.24 -10.13
C LEU A 213 -2.37 15.03 -9.27
N THR A 214 -1.49 14.20 -9.80
CA THR A 214 -1.11 12.91 -9.24
C THR A 214 0.40 12.89 -9.04
N TYR A 215 0.83 12.63 -7.81
CA TYR A 215 2.23 12.36 -7.49
C TYR A 215 2.45 10.86 -7.47
N ILE A 216 3.58 10.40 -8.01
CA ILE A 216 3.93 8.98 -8.06
C ILE A 216 5.14 8.69 -7.17
N GLY A 217 5.18 7.46 -6.68
CA GLY A 217 6.18 6.99 -5.74
C GLY A 217 6.06 5.49 -5.53
N ARG A 218 6.95 4.92 -4.74
CA ARG A 218 6.79 3.57 -4.20
C ARG A 218 6.70 3.61 -2.67
N VAL A 219 6.06 2.65 -2.04
CA VAL A 219 5.95 2.55 -0.58
C VAL A 219 6.30 1.15 -0.12
N SER A 220 7.03 1.04 1.00
CA SER A 220 7.29 -0.24 1.61
C SER A 220 6.03 -0.76 2.31
N LEU A 221 5.61 -1.99 1.99
CA LEU A 221 4.50 -2.62 2.70
C LEU A 221 4.81 -2.81 4.19
N LYS A 222 6.08 -3.04 4.52
CA LYS A 222 6.53 -3.12 5.91
C LYS A 222 6.26 -1.82 6.67
N GLU A 223 6.58 -0.68 6.08
CA GLU A 223 6.30 0.63 6.70
C GLU A 223 4.79 0.83 6.88
N LEU A 224 3.98 0.51 5.85
CA LEU A 224 2.52 0.60 5.96
C LEU A 224 1.97 -0.28 7.08
N TYR A 225 2.47 -1.50 7.18
CA TYR A 225 2.07 -2.45 8.21
C TYR A 225 2.47 -1.95 9.61
N GLU A 226 3.70 -1.49 9.81
CA GLU A 226 4.16 -0.91 11.07
C GLU A 226 3.35 0.32 11.48
N ALA A 227 2.92 1.13 10.50
CA ALA A 227 2.04 2.29 10.67
C ALA A 227 0.55 1.95 10.88
N ASP A 228 0.19 0.66 10.96
CA ASP A 228 -1.21 0.20 11.08
C ASP A 228 -2.11 0.69 9.94
N PHE A 229 -1.53 0.91 8.75
CA PHE A 229 -2.20 1.49 7.59
C PHE A 229 -2.84 2.87 7.86
N SER A 230 -2.48 3.53 8.96
CA SER A 230 -3.00 4.83 9.37
C SER A 230 -1.98 5.91 9.05
N LEU A 231 -2.20 6.58 7.92
CA LEU A 231 -1.28 7.58 7.38
C LEU A 231 -1.82 8.99 7.60
N LYS A 232 -1.00 9.89 8.14
CA LYS A 232 -1.35 11.32 8.28
C LYS A 232 -0.72 12.16 7.18
N GLU A 233 0.54 11.89 6.85
CA GLU A 233 1.29 12.63 5.85
C GLU A 233 2.18 11.70 5.05
N VAL A 234 2.51 12.11 3.83
CA VAL A 234 3.49 11.46 2.97
C VAL A 234 4.50 12.49 2.49
N ILE A 235 5.76 12.08 2.44
CA ILE A 235 6.87 12.90 1.91
C ILE A 235 7.39 12.20 0.67
N ILE A 236 7.15 12.83 -0.48
CA ILE A 236 7.66 12.36 -1.77
C ILE A 236 9.03 13.00 -1.99
N PRO A 237 10.09 12.21 -2.23
CA PRO A 237 11.44 12.73 -2.33
C PRO A 237 11.62 13.59 -3.60
N LYS A 238 12.55 14.54 -3.52
CA LYS A 238 13.09 15.24 -4.69
C LYS A 238 13.55 14.22 -5.74
N GLY A 239 13.23 14.46 -7.01
CA GLY A 239 13.61 13.59 -8.14
C GLY A 239 12.48 12.66 -8.59
N ASN A 240 11.50 12.37 -7.73
CA ASN A 240 10.25 11.73 -8.18
C ASN A 240 9.44 12.68 -9.06
N CYS A 241 8.41 12.15 -9.70
CA CYS A 241 7.58 12.91 -10.61
C CYS A 241 6.14 13.09 -10.11
N CYS A 242 5.48 14.10 -10.68
CA CYS A 242 4.03 14.24 -10.64
C CYS A 242 3.52 14.65 -12.03
N GLY A 243 2.20 14.60 -12.21
CA GLY A 243 1.57 14.99 -13.46
C GLY A 243 0.06 14.90 -13.38
N LEU A 244 -0.59 14.76 -14.53
CA LEU A 244 -2.05 14.66 -14.63
C LEU A 244 -2.43 13.24 -14.99
N PHE A 245 -3.33 12.65 -14.20
CA PHE A 245 -3.84 11.31 -14.45
C PHE A 245 -5.32 11.21 -14.09
N SER A 246 -6.08 10.56 -14.95
CA SER A 246 -7.48 10.22 -14.78
C SER A 246 -7.59 8.73 -14.52
N SER A 247 -7.73 8.39 -13.25
CA SER A 247 -7.91 7.00 -12.84
C SER A 247 -9.32 6.50 -13.22
N THR A 248 -10.32 7.38 -13.34
CA THR A 248 -11.67 7.03 -13.79
C THR A 248 -11.75 6.65 -15.27
N TYR A 249 -11.03 7.36 -16.14
CA TYR A 249 -11.13 7.19 -17.60
C TYR A 249 -9.92 6.50 -18.23
N GLY A 250 -8.83 6.32 -17.48
CA GLY A 250 -7.60 5.68 -17.96
C GLY A 250 -6.86 6.52 -18.99
N GLY A 251 -6.20 7.58 -18.53
CA GLY A 251 -5.40 8.44 -19.38
C GLY A 251 -4.96 9.70 -18.64
N GLY A 252 -4.20 10.58 -19.30
CA GLY A 252 -3.64 11.75 -18.63
C GLY A 252 -2.57 12.42 -19.47
N SER A 253 -1.58 12.98 -18.80
CA SER A 253 -0.34 13.50 -19.38
C SER A 253 0.81 12.53 -19.10
N LEU A 254 2.07 12.94 -19.32
CA LEU A 254 3.20 12.02 -19.32
C LEU A 254 3.74 11.66 -17.91
N LEU A 255 3.26 12.33 -16.86
CA LEU A 255 3.78 12.25 -15.48
C LEU A 255 5.27 12.61 -15.40
N GLU A 256 5.71 13.63 -16.14
CA GLU A 256 7.13 14.00 -16.28
C GLU A 256 7.53 15.28 -15.53
N MET A 257 6.65 15.82 -14.67
CA MET A 257 7.04 16.96 -13.83
C MET A 257 7.92 16.49 -12.67
N GLU A 258 9.23 16.55 -12.86
CA GLU A 258 10.22 16.21 -11.84
C GLU A 258 10.17 17.19 -10.65
N LEU A 259 10.08 16.63 -9.45
CA LEU A 259 10.05 17.37 -8.19
C LEU A 259 11.43 17.91 -7.85
N LYS A 260 11.55 19.23 -7.77
CA LYS A 260 12.79 19.97 -7.46
C LYS A 260 13.17 19.95 -5.98
N ARG A 261 12.30 19.44 -5.12
CA ARG A 261 12.42 19.40 -3.66
C ARG A 261 11.55 18.28 -3.11
N ASP A 262 11.81 17.88 -1.88
CA ASP A 262 10.90 16.99 -1.15
C ASP A 262 9.54 17.67 -0.97
N VAL A 263 8.47 16.93 -1.26
CA VAL A 263 7.10 17.41 -1.19
C VAL A 263 6.37 16.70 -0.06
N LYS A 264 5.95 17.48 0.93
CA LYS A 264 5.18 17.01 2.07
C LYS A 264 3.70 17.24 1.82
N LEU A 265 2.93 16.16 1.74
CA LEU A 265 1.48 16.17 1.51
C LEU A 265 0.74 15.65 2.74
N LYS A 266 -0.30 16.37 3.16
CA LYS A 266 -1.19 15.93 4.25
C LYS A 266 -2.30 15.08 3.65
N LEU A 267 -2.45 13.87 4.17
CA LEU A 267 -3.43 12.88 3.72
C LEU A 267 -4.75 13.08 4.47
N GLU A 268 -5.37 14.22 4.22
CA GLU A 268 -6.67 14.58 4.78
C GLU A 268 -7.55 15.09 3.65
N VAL A 269 -8.75 14.52 3.54
CA VAL A 269 -9.77 14.97 2.58
C VAL A 269 -10.95 15.51 3.38
N LYS A 270 -11.27 16.78 3.15
CA LYS A 270 -12.42 17.47 3.73
C LYS A 270 -13.20 18.12 2.60
N ASP A 271 -14.51 17.85 2.54
CA ASP A 271 -15.40 18.41 1.52
C ASP A 271 -14.86 18.25 0.08
N TYR A 272 -14.35 17.05 -0.24
CA TYR A 272 -13.72 16.72 -1.53
C TYR A 272 -12.43 17.50 -1.85
N HIS A 273 -11.83 18.19 -0.90
CA HIS A 273 -10.57 18.91 -1.07
C HIS A 273 -9.46 18.30 -0.18
N GLY A 274 -8.29 18.06 -0.77
CA GLY A 274 -7.12 17.52 -0.08
C GLY A 274 -6.36 16.48 -0.89
N PHE A 275 -5.60 15.62 -0.22
CA PHE A 275 -4.85 14.55 -0.87
C PHE A 275 -5.32 13.18 -0.38
N ARG A 276 -5.52 12.26 -1.33
CA ARG A 276 -5.75 10.85 -1.02
C ARG A 276 -4.56 10.00 -1.44
N PHE A 277 -4.24 9.01 -0.62
CA PHE A 277 -3.22 8.01 -0.89
C PHE A 277 -3.86 6.75 -1.49
N ARG A 278 -3.30 6.25 -2.59
CA ARG A 278 -3.82 5.10 -3.33
C ARG A 278 -2.67 4.21 -3.77
N LEU A 279 -2.89 2.90 -3.79
CA LEU A 279 -2.00 1.98 -4.49
C LEU A 279 -2.29 2.03 -5.99
N ASP A 280 -1.26 1.90 -6.83
CA ASP A 280 -1.44 1.79 -8.28
C ASP A 280 -1.78 0.32 -8.66
N ASP A 281 -3.03 -0.08 -8.43
CA ASP A 281 -3.48 -1.47 -8.62
C ASP A 281 -4.03 -1.70 -10.04
N GLU A 282 -3.29 -2.47 -10.87
CA GLU A 282 -3.71 -2.88 -12.22
C GLU A 282 -5.00 -3.70 -12.25
N ARG A 283 -5.38 -4.34 -11.13
CA ARG A 283 -6.50 -5.29 -11.06
C ARG A 283 -7.78 -4.65 -10.52
N SER A 284 -7.78 -3.35 -10.29
CA SER A 284 -8.97 -2.65 -9.84
C SER A 284 -10.06 -2.67 -10.92
N LYS A 285 -11.26 -3.12 -10.54
CA LYS A 285 -12.44 -3.13 -11.42
C LYS A 285 -12.97 -1.74 -11.75
N TYR A 286 -12.68 -0.76 -10.90
CA TYR A 286 -13.31 0.56 -10.90
C TYR A 286 -12.32 1.70 -11.11
N ASP A 287 -11.02 1.40 -11.19
CA ASP A 287 -9.96 2.39 -11.21
C ASP A 287 -8.87 1.94 -12.18
N CYS A 288 -8.47 2.79 -13.10
CA CYS A 288 -7.35 2.53 -13.98
C CYS A 288 -6.03 2.77 -13.23
N SER A 289 -5.03 1.92 -13.47
CA SER A 289 -3.68 2.11 -12.95
C SER A 289 -2.77 2.81 -13.96
N VAL A 290 -1.82 3.59 -13.48
CA VAL A 290 -0.79 4.22 -14.32
C VAL A 290 0.04 3.13 -15.00
N ARG A 291 0.40 2.08 -14.25
CA ARG A 291 1.17 0.94 -14.76
C ARG A 291 0.49 0.27 -15.96
N HIS A 292 -0.81 0.01 -15.85
CA HIS A 292 -1.59 -0.61 -16.92
C HIS A 292 -1.85 0.34 -18.09
N VAL A 293 -2.24 1.59 -17.80
CA VAL A 293 -2.61 2.56 -18.85
C VAL A 293 -1.39 2.98 -19.67
N TYR A 294 -0.23 3.15 -19.05
CA TYR A 294 1.00 3.58 -19.73
C TYR A 294 1.93 2.43 -20.10
N GLY A 295 1.66 1.20 -19.66
CA GLY A 295 2.48 0.03 -19.94
C GLY A 295 3.90 0.16 -19.37
N VAL A 296 4.01 0.74 -18.18
CA VAL A 296 5.28 1.01 -17.50
C VAL A 296 5.55 -0.03 -16.41
N ASP A 297 6.79 -0.07 -15.90
CA ASP A 297 7.17 -0.91 -14.75
C ASP A 297 7.38 -0.07 -13.48
N ASP A 298 7.75 -0.71 -12.37
CA ASP A 298 7.88 -0.06 -11.06
C ASP A 298 8.99 1.01 -11.02
N SER A 299 9.95 0.97 -11.93
CA SER A 299 11.01 1.99 -12.02
C SER A 299 10.47 3.36 -12.41
N PHE A 300 9.32 3.40 -13.12
CA PHE A 300 8.64 4.63 -13.49
C PHE A 300 8.17 5.45 -12.28
N PHE A 301 7.87 4.78 -11.17
CA PHE A 301 7.35 5.41 -9.96
C PHE A 301 8.45 6.08 -9.11
N GLY A 302 9.72 5.97 -9.52
CA GLY A 302 10.83 6.64 -8.85
C GLY A 302 11.19 6.03 -7.49
N ASP A 303 11.65 6.87 -6.58
CA ASP A 303 12.14 6.44 -5.26
C ASP A 303 11.01 6.22 -4.26
N ALA A 304 11.34 5.49 -3.18
CA ALA A 304 10.43 5.23 -2.08
C ALA A 304 10.03 6.51 -1.33
N VAL A 305 8.73 6.66 -1.06
CA VAL A 305 8.18 7.75 -0.26
C VAL A 305 8.33 7.45 1.22
N ARG A 306 8.35 8.50 2.05
CA ARG A 306 8.32 8.35 3.51
C ARG A 306 6.92 8.61 4.02
N ILE A 307 6.39 7.68 4.81
CA ILE A 307 5.11 7.85 5.49
C ILE A 307 5.29 8.44 6.90
N VAL A 308 4.30 9.19 7.35
CA VAL A 308 4.22 9.74 8.71
C VAL A 308 2.83 9.41 9.27
N SER A 309 2.81 8.67 10.38
CA SER A 309 1.59 8.16 11.04
C SER A 309 1.13 8.97 12.25
#